data_AF-A0A2D7FX50-F1
#
_entry.id   AF-A0A2D7FX50-F1
#
_cell.length_a   1.000
_cell.length_b   1.000
_cell.length_c   1.000
_cell.angle_alpha   90.00
_cell.angle_beta   90.00
_cell.angle_gamma   90.00
#
_symmetry.space_group_name_H-M   'P 1'
#
loop_
_entity.id
_entity.type
_entity.pdbx_description
1 polymer ?
#
loop_
_entity_poly.entity_id
_entity_poly.type
_entity_poly.pdbx_seq_one_letter_code
_entity_poly.pdbx_strand_id
1 'polypeptide(L)'
;MRLLTQKFCYIGLLIGLCNLSAAASASGSPAEKAALGTLDQFMVAFNARDMQAWADTLHFPHIRIASGQVSIFESAEAFQARKVFDSLKKTGWSRSQWIDRTITLSSPHKVHIETIFERLDADGASIGRYQSLYIVTQQNGRWGIQARSSLAP
;
A
#
# COMPACT_ATOMS: atom_id res chain seq x y z
N MET A 1 -66.71 9.77 50.58
CA MET A 1 -66.34 11.13 51.02
C MET A 1 -64.88 11.12 51.44
N ARG A 2 -64.00 11.75 50.65
CA ARG A 2 -62.61 12.18 50.97
C ARG A 2 -61.62 11.09 51.40
N LEU A 3 -60.59 10.77 50.58
CA LEU A 3 -59.17 11.21 50.66
C LEU A 3 -58.34 9.90 50.51
N LEU A 4 -57.19 9.74 49.86
CA LEU A 4 -56.08 10.60 49.44
C LEU A 4 -55.33 9.91 48.29
N THR A 5 -54.89 10.72 47.33
CA THR A 5 -53.98 10.39 46.24
C THR A 5 -52.56 10.21 46.80
N GLN A 6 -51.97 9.01 46.68
CA GLN A 6 -50.57 8.78 47.04
C GLN A 6 -49.69 8.76 45.79
N LYS A 7 -48.97 9.86 45.60
CA LYS A 7 -47.90 10.02 44.60
C LYS A 7 -46.78 9.04 44.95
N PHE A 8 -46.49 8.09 44.08
CA PHE A 8 -45.21 7.38 44.09
C PHE A 8 -44.33 7.90 42.96
N CYS A 9 -43.32 8.65 43.39
CA CYS A 9 -42.16 9.02 42.62
C CYS A 9 -41.26 7.79 42.54
N TYR A 10 -41.04 7.22 41.35
CA TYR A 10 -39.92 6.32 41.11
C TYR A 10 -39.03 6.89 40.01
N ILE A 11 -37.97 7.49 40.52
CA ILE A 11 -36.76 7.92 39.84
C ILE A 11 -36.00 6.68 39.35
N GLY A 12 -35.53 6.74 38.11
CA GLY A 12 -34.26 6.12 37.71
C GLY A 12 -34.31 4.70 37.17
N LEU A 13 -34.40 4.59 35.84
CA LEU A 13 -33.64 3.55 35.13
C LEU A 13 -33.01 4.17 33.88
N LEU A 14 -31.83 4.78 34.10
CA LEU A 14 -30.85 5.06 33.05
C LEU A 14 -30.38 3.72 32.48
N ILE A 15 -31.01 3.24 31.42
CA ILE A 15 -30.43 2.17 30.60
C ILE A 15 -29.29 2.82 29.82
N GLY A 16 -28.09 2.50 30.28
CA GLY A 16 -26.83 3.03 29.79
C GLY A 16 -26.70 2.88 28.27
N LEU A 17 -26.26 3.98 27.67
CA LEU A 17 -25.65 4.06 26.36
C LEU A 17 -24.58 2.96 26.25
N CYS A 18 -24.90 1.87 25.58
CA CYS A 18 -23.87 0.99 25.03
C CYS A 18 -23.24 1.77 23.87
N ASN A 19 -22.25 2.60 24.20
CA ASN A 19 -21.34 3.16 23.21
C ASN A 19 -20.60 1.98 22.58
N LEU A 20 -21.17 1.42 21.50
CA LEU A 20 -20.37 0.76 20.50
C LEU A 20 -19.48 1.84 19.90
N SER A 21 -18.31 2.03 20.52
CA SER A 21 -17.18 2.58 19.81
C SER A 21 -16.89 1.56 18.71
N ALA A 22 -17.38 1.85 17.50
CA ALA A 22 -16.93 1.17 16.31
C ALA A 22 -15.45 1.51 16.20
N ALA A 23 -14.61 0.63 16.72
CA ALA A 23 -13.20 0.59 16.34
C ALA A 23 -13.22 0.56 14.81
N ALA A 24 -12.70 1.62 14.19
CA ALA A 24 -12.56 1.71 12.74
C ALA A 24 -11.77 0.48 12.29
N SER A 25 -12.50 -0.55 11.86
CA SER A 25 -11.90 -1.78 11.37
C SER A 25 -11.10 -1.35 10.16
N ALA A 26 -9.82 -1.70 10.09
CA ALA A 26 -9.00 -1.50 8.91
C ALA A 26 -9.76 -2.10 7.71
N SER A 27 -10.45 -1.22 6.98
CA SER A 27 -11.42 -1.55 5.97
C SER A 27 -10.68 -1.99 4.73
N GLY A 28 -11.09 -3.12 4.16
CA GLY A 28 -10.51 -3.65 2.94
C GLY A 28 -10.65 -5.17 2.86
N SER A 29 -10.86 -5.67 1.65
CA SER A 29 -10.96 -7.10 1.39
C SER A 29 -9.62 -7.81 1.69
N PRO A 30 -9.60 -9.14 1.89
CA PRO A 30 -8.35 -9.88 2.03
C PRO A 30 -7.39 -9.67 0.84
N ALA A 31 -7.93 -9.51 -0.38
CA ALA A 31 -7.15 -9.23 -1.58
C ALA A 31 -6.48 -7.86 -1.52
N GLU A 32 -7.20 -6.83 -1.09
CA GLU A 32 -6.68 -5.46 -0.93
C GLU A 32 -5.57 -5.41 0.12
N LYS A 33 -5.77 -6.08 1.25
CA LYS A 33 -4.76 -6.19 2.32
C LYS A 33 -3.50 -6.88 1.83
N ALA A 34 -3.64 -7.98 1.09
CA ALA A 34 -2.50 -8.71 0.53
C ALA A 34 -1.76 -7.88 -0.54
N ALA A 35 -2.49 -7.17 -1.39
CA ALA A 35 -1.90 -6.29 -2.40
C ALA A 35 -1.13 -5.12 -1.78
N LEU A 36 -1.70 -4.45 -0.78
CA LEU A 36 -1.02 -3.38 -0.04
C LEU A 36 0.21 -3.91 0.71
N GLY A 37 0.11 -5.09 1.34
CA GLY A 37 1.24 -5.75 1.99
C GLY A 37 2.37 -6.10 1.03
N THR A 38 2.04 -6.46 -0.23
CA THR A 38 3.04 -6.66 -1.29
C THR A 38 3.79 -5.35 -1.60
N LEU A 39 3.10 -4.21 -1.62
CA LEU A 39 3.75 -2.90 -1.80
C LEU A 39 4.57 -2.46 -0.58
N ASP A 40 4.21 -2.88 0.63
CA ASP A 40 5.03 -2.66 1.82
C ASP A 40 6.36 -3.42 1.72
N GLN A 41 6.30 -4.71 1.41
CA GLN A 41 7.49 -5.56 1.21
C GLN A 41 8.38 -5.00 0.09
N PHE A 42 7.76 -4.52 -1.00
CA PHE A 42 8.47 -3.88 -2.09
C PHE A 42 9.29 -2.69 -1.62
N MET A 43 8.68 -1.80 -0.81
CA MET A 43 9.35 -0.58 -0.34
C MET A 43 10.47 -0.90 0.64
N VAL A 44 10.28 -1.90 1.51
CA VAL A 44 11.33 -2.41 2.41
C VAL A 44 12.52 -2.93 1.61
N ALA A 45 12.30 -3.84 0.67
CA ALA A 45 13.37 -4.42 -0.15
C ALA A 45 14.09 -3.36 -1.00
N PHE A 46 13.33 -2.44 -1.61
CA PHE A 46 13.89 -1.33 -2.39
C PHE A 46 14.80 -0.43 -1.54
N ASN A 47 14.36 -0.04 -0.35
CA ASN A 47 15.15 0.81 0.54
C ASN A 47 16.36 0.08 1.14
N ALA A 48 16.26 -1.24 1.34
CA ALA A 48 17.39 -2.09 1.75
C ALA A 48 18.41 -2.30 0.63
N ARG A 49 18.11 -1.91 -0.61
CA ARG A 49 18.91 -2.18 -1.81
C ARG A 49 19.08 -3.68 -2.09
N ASP A 50 18.13 -4.49 -1.63
CA ASP A 50 18.13 -5.94 -1.78
C ASP A 50 17.43 -6.32 -3.10
N MET A 51 18.23 -6.61 -4.13
CA MET A 51 17.70 -6.98 -5.45
C MET A 51 16.96 -8.32 -5.43
N GLN A 52 17.32 -9.25 -4.55
CA GLN A 52 16.65 -10.55 -4.44
C GLN A 52 15.28 -10.37 -3.81
N ALA A 53 15.23 -9.80 -2.60
CA ALA A 53 13.97 -9.53 -1.92
C ALA A 53 13.06 -8.62 -2.76
N TRP A 54 13.62 -7.70 -3.55
CA TRP A 54 12.83 -6.86 -4.44
C TRP A 54 12.21 -7.65 -5.59
N ALA A 55 12.98 -8.55 -6.22
CA ALA A 55 12.47 -9.44 -7.26
C ALA A 55 11.35 -10.35 -6.73
N ASP A 56 11.45 -10.82 -5.49
CA ASP A 56 10.47 -11.70 -4.85
C ASP A 56 9.09 -11.03 -4.65
N THR A 57 9.03 -9.69 -4.70
CA THR A 57 7.75 -8.95 -4.66
C THR A 57 7.04 -8.89 -6.01
N LEU A 58 7.66 -9.39 -7.07
CA LEU A 58 7.17 -9.28 -8.45
C LEU A 58 6.63 -10.61 -8.97
N HIS A 59 5.74 -10.52 -9.96
CA HIS A 59 5.47 -11.63 -10.88
C HIS A 59 6.22 -11.38 -12.18
N PHE A 60 6.65 -12.48 -12.82
CA PHE A 60 7.35 -12.46 -14.10
C PHE A 60 6.49 -13.13 -15.18
N PRO A 61 6.45 -12.61 -16.42
CA PRO A 61 7.18 -11.43 -16.91
C PRO A 61 6.69 -10.11 -16.29
N HIS A 62 7.59 -9.28 -15.79
CA HIS A 62 7.27 -8.01 -15.13
C HIS A 62 7.34 -6.83 -16.10
N ILE A 63 6.28 -6.03 -16.16
CA ILE A 63 6.22 -4.85 -17.03
C ILE A 63 6.49 -3.58 -16.23
N ARG A 64 7.41 -2.75 -16.71
CA ARG A 64 7.63 -1.39 -16.19
C ARG A 64 7.48 -0.37 -17.31
N ILE A 65 6.64 0.63 -17.07
CA ILE A 65 6.47 1.79 -17.96
C ILE A 65 6.95 3.03 -17.23
N ALA A 66 8.03 3.65 -17.70
CA ALA A 66 8.53 4.93 -17.18
C ALA A 66 9.53 5.54 -18.15
N SER A 67 9.80 6.83 -18.02
CA SER A 67 10.87 7.52 -18.77
C SER A 67 10.69 7.38 -20.31
N GLY A 68 9.44 7.32 -20.79
CA GLY A 68 9.11 7.12 -22.20
C GLY A 68 9.38 5.72 -22.75
N GLN A 69 9.64 4.73 -21.90
CA GLN A 69 10.01 3.38 -22.29
C GLN A 69 9.09 2.33 -21.65
N VAL A 70 8.89 1.23 -22.38
CA VAL A 70 8.31 -0.01 -21.86
C VAL A 70 9.44 -1.02 -21.70
N SER A 71 9.68 -1.47 -20.46
CA SER A 71 10.62 -2.53 -20.15
C SER A 71 9.86 -3.78 -19.74
N ILE A 72 10.24 -4.93 -20.30
CA ILE A 72 9.73 -6.24 -19.93
C ILE A 72 10.90 -7.04 -19.34
N PHE A 73 10.72 -7.56 -18.14
CA PHE A 73 11.68 -8.47 -17.50
C PHE A 73 11.09 -9.87 -17.51
N GLU A 74 11.71 -10.80 -18.24
CA GLU A 74 11.18 -12.16 -18.38
C GLU A 74 11.38 -13.02 -17.12
N SER A 75 12.35 -12.67 -16.27
CA SER A 75 12.69 -13.45 -15.08
C SER A 75 13.26 -12.60 -13.94
N ALA A 76 13.38 -13.21 -12.76
CA ALA A 76 14.01 -12.60 -11.59
C ALA A 76 15.48 -12.26 -11.88
N GLU A 77 16.22 -13.16 -12.52
CA GLU A 77 17.63 -12.97 -12.88
C GLU A 77 17.80 -11.76 -13.81
N ALA A 78 16.94 -11.64 -14.83
CA ALA A 78 16.94 -10.50 -15.74
C ALA A 78 16.63 -9.18 -15.01
N PHE A 79 15.70 -9.21 -14.04
CA PHE A 79 15.39 -8.04 -13.22
C PHE A 79 16.53 -7.64 -12.28
N GLN A 80 17.23 -8.63 -11.71
CA GLN A 80 18.32 -8.45 -10.73
C GLN A 80 19.61 -7.95 -11.36
N ALA A 81 19.87 -8.26 -12.63
CA ALA A 81 21.07 -7.82 -13.34
C ALA A 81 21.19 -6.29 -13.51
N ARG A 82 20.14 -5.54 -13.20
CA ARG A 82 20.10 -4.07 -13.32
C ARG A 82 20.90 -3.38 -12.21
N LYS A 83 21.57 -2.28 -12.58
CA LYS A 83 22.30 -1.39 -11.66
C LYS A 83 21.50 -0.14 -11.29
N VAL A 84 20.25 -0.32 -10.91
CA VAL A 84 19.31 0.81 -10.65
C VAL A 84 19.76 1.70 -9.48
N PHE A 85 20.37 1.13 -8.44
CA PHE A 85 20.83 1.90 -7.28
C PHE A 85 22.07 2.77 -7.58
N ASP A 86 22.87 2.42 -8.59
CA ASP A 86 24.00 3.27 -9.02
C ASP A 86 23.48 4.61 -9.58
N SER A 87 22.40 4.57 -10.36
CA SER A 87 21.76 5.77 -10.90
C SER A 87 21.06 6.58 -9.81
N LEU A 88 20.37 5.92 -8.86
CA LEU A 88 19.71 6.60 -7.75
C LEU A 88 20.71 7.29 -6.81
N LYS A 89 21.84 6.64 -6.52
CA LYS A 89 22.89 7.22 -5.69
C LYS A 89 23.39 8.55 -6.24
N LYS A 90 23.46 8.71 -7.58
CA LYS A 90 23.87 9.96 -8.23
C LYS A 90 22.89 11.11 -8.04
N THR A 91 21.63 10.84 -7.68
CA THR A 91 20.63 11.87 -7.40
C THR A 91 20.59 12.30 -5.94
N GLY A 92 21.49 11.77 -5.09
CA GLY A 92 21.43 11.96 -3.63
C GLY A 92 20.41 11.06 -2.93
N TRP A 93 19.80 10.09 -3.63
CA TRP A 93 18.78 9.22 -3.04
C TRP A 93 19.33 8.36 -1.89
N SER A 94 18.62 8.40 -0.76
CA SER A 94 18.86 7.53 0.40
C SER A 94 17.74 6.50 0.57
N ARG A 95 16.48 6.94 0.57
CA ARG A 95 15.30 6.09 0.73
C ARG A 95 14.09 6.65 -0.02
N SER A 96 13.08 5.81 -0.21
CA SER A 96 11.76 6.20 -0.68
C SER A 96 10.69 5.88 0.36
N GLN A 97 9.52 6.51 0.23
CA GLN A 97 8.36 6.20 1.05
C GLN A 97 7.07 6.34 0.25
N TRP A 98 6.05 5.58 0.65
CA TRP A 98 4.69 5.80 0.17
C TRP A 98 4.11 7.05 0.85
N ILE A 99 3.51 7.92 0.05
CA ILE A 99 2.76 9.10 0.51
C ILE A 99 1.26 8.81 0.44
N ASP A 100 0.82 8.22 -0.67
CA ASP A 100 -0.56 7.80 -0.85
C ASP A 100 -0.63 6.45 -1.57
N ARG A 101 -1.64 5.65 -1.26
CA ARG A 101 -1.96 4.37 -1.89
C ARG A 101 -3.48 4.20 -1.94
N THR A 102 -4.06 4.53 -3.07
CA THR A 102 -5.51 4.48 -3.30
C THR A 102 -5.84 3.30 -4.21
N ILE A 103 -6.72 2.40 -3.75
CA ILE A 103 -7.19 1.27 -4.55
C ILE A 103 -8.26 1.75 -5.52
N THR A 104 -8.11 1.45 -6.80
CA THR A 104 -9.03 1.90 -7.86
C THR A 104 -9.81 0.78 -8.52
N LEU A 105 -9.24 -0.43 -8.57
CA LEU A 105 -9.90 -1.64 -9.06
C LEU A 105 -9.55 -2.80 -8.14
N SER A 106 -10.53 -3.60 -7.75
CA SER A 106 -10.35 -4.70 -6.81
C SER A 106 -11.18 -5.92 -7.22
N SER A 107 -10.56 -7.08 -7.16
CA SER A 107 -11.19 -8.39 -7.30
C SER A 107 -10.47 -9.40 -6.38
N PRO A 108 -10.99 -10.61 -6.18
CA PRO A 108 -10.36 -11.62 -5.32
C PRO A 108 -8.89 -11.94 -5.68
N HIS A 109 -8.46 -11.71 -6.93
CA HIS A 109 -7.14 -12.11 -7.41
C HIS A 109 -6.36 -10.98 -8.11
N LYS A 110 -6.90 -9.75 -8.15
CA LYS A 110 -6.24 -8.62 -8.83
C LYS A 110 -6.66 -7.29 -8.20
N VAL A 111 -5.67 -6.45 -7.92
CA VAL A 111 -5.88 -5.11 -7.36
C VAL A 111 -5.03 -4.11 -8.14
N HIS A 112 -5.62 -2.97 -8.49
CA HIS A 112 -4.92 -1.81 -9.03
C HIS A 112 -4.85 -0.74 -7.95
N ILE A 113 -3.65 -0.17 -7.81
CA ILE A 113 -3.33 0.78 -6.75
C ILE A 113 -2.68 1.99 -7.40
N GLU A 114 -3.38 3.12 -7.37
CA GLU A 114 -2.78 4.43 -7.62
C GLU A 114 -1.96 4.82 -6.41
N THR A 115 -0.78 5.35 -6.65
CA THR A 115 0.20 5.62 -5.60
C THR A 115 0.86 6.96 -5.82
N ILE A 116 1.25 7.58 -4.72
CA ILE A 116 2.24 8.66 -4.71
C ILE A 116 3.40 8.15 -3.87
N PHE A 117 4.61 8.17 -4.41
CA PHE A 117 5.81 7.90 -3.64
C PHE A 117 6.75 9.09 -3.68
N GLU A 118 7.55 9.21 -2.64
CA GLU A 118 8.55 10.25 -2.48
C GLU A 118 9.93 9.64 -2.31
N ARG A 119 10.93 10.28 -2.91
CA ARG A 119 12.34 10.00 -2.75
C ARG A 119 12.94 11.04 -1.81
N LEU A 120 13.77 10.58 -0.89
CA LEU A 120 14.40 11.38 0.14
C LEU A 120 15.92 11.19 0.10
N ASP A 121 16.64 12.25 0.40
CA ASP A 121 18.08 12.20 0.65
C ASP A 121 18.41 11.69 2.08
N ALA A 122 19.69 11.74 2.45
CA ALA A 122 20.17 11.25 3.74
C ALA A 122 19.69 12.10 4.92
N ASP A 123 19.43 13.38 4.70
CA ASP A 123 18.91 14.31 5.71
C ASP A 123 17.39 14.23 5.83
N GLY A 124 16.74 13.47 4.95
CA GLY A 124 15.29 13.29 4.89
C GLY A 124 14.58 14.39 4.12
N ALA A 125 15.29 15.19 3.32
CA ALA A 125 14.68 16.17 2.44
C ALA A 125 14.15 15.50 1.16
N SER A 126 13.02 16.00 0.66
CA SER A 126 12.40 15.53 -0.58
C SER A 126 13.23 15.92 -1.79
N ILE A 127 13.62 14.91 -2.56
CA ILE A 127 14.32 15.08 -3.85
C ILE A 127 13.45 14.70 -5.05
N GLY A 128 12.18 14.34 -4.79
CA GLY A 128 11.21 14.07 -5.85
C GLY A 128 10.00 13.31 -5.34
N ARG A 129 8.83 13.68 -5.86
CA ARG A 129 7.55 13.03 -5.57
C ARG A 129 6.87 12.68 -6.88
N TYR A 130 6.39 11.44 -7.00
CA TYR A 130 5.92 10.90 -8.27
C TYR A 130 4.64 10.10 -8.10
N GLN A 131 3.75 10.24 -9.06
CA GLN A 131 2.57 9.38 -9.20
C GLN A 131 2.94 8.08 -9.94
N SER A 132 2.29 7.00 -9.54
CA SER A 132 2.42 5.70 -10.20
C SER A 132 1.20 4.81 -10.04
N LEU A 133 1.02 3.89 -10.99
CA LEU A 133 0.03 2.81 -10.93
C LEU A 133 0.75 1.48 -10.71
N TYR A 134 0.27 0.68 -9.77
CA TYR A 134 0.70 -0.68 -9.52
C TYR A 134 -0.44 -1.66 -9.76
N ILE A 135 -0.18 -2.72 -10.51
CA ILE A 135 -1.11 -3.82 -10.73
C ILE A 135 -0.56 -5.05 -10.01
N VAL A 136 -1.24 -5.43 -8.93
CA VAL A 136 -0.88 -6.57 -8.09
C VAL A 136 -1.85 -7.71 -8.36
N THR A 137 -1.33 -8.92 -8.54
CA THR A 137 -2.13 -10.10 -8.85
C THR A 137 -1.78 -11.27 -7.94
N GLN A 138 -2.75 -12.15 -7.72
CA GLN A 138 -2.55 -13.43 -7.07
C GLN A 138 -2.38 -14.51 -8.13
N GLN A 139 -1.26 -15.23 -8.08
CA GLN A 139 -0.97 -16.35 -8.98
C GLN A 139 -0.35 -17.48 -8.16
N ASN A 140 -0.84 -18.70 -8.34
CA ASN A 140 -0.32 -19.89 -7.65
C ASN A 140 -0.21 -19.70 -6.13
N GLY A 141 -1.21 -19.03 -5.52
CA GLY A 141 -1.24 -18.75 -4.09
C GLY A 141 -0.39 -17.56 -3.61
N ARG A 142 0.37 -16.90 -4.49
CA ARG A 142 1.26 -15.78 -4.15
C ARG A 142 0.79 -14.46 -4.75
N TRP A 143 0.80 -13.40 -3.93
CA TRP A 143 0.60 -12.03 -4.40
C TRP A 143 1.92 -11.43 -4.89
N GLY A 144 1.88 -10.72 -6.00
CA GLY A 144 3.05 -10.08 -6.61
C GLY A 144 2.67 -8.99 -7.59
N ILE A 145 3.58 -8.04 -7.81
CA ILE A 145 3.38 -6.93 -8.74
C ILE A 145 3.63 -7.44 -10.17
N GLN A 146 2.59 -7.49 -10.99
CA GLN A 146 2.68 -7.89 -12.39
C GLN A 146 3.21 -6.76 -13.28
N ALA A 147 2.72 -5.54 -13.03
CA ALA A 147 3.06 -4.38 -13.83
C ALA A 147 3.05 -3.10 -12.99
N ARG A 148 3.87 -2.13 -13.39
CA ARG A 148 3.86 -0.79 -12.82
C ARG A 148 4.14 0.29 -13.86
N SER A 149 3.53 1.45 -13.68
CA SER A 149 3.76 2.66 -14.48
C SER A 149 4.06 3.84 -13.57
N SER A 150 5.09 4.62 -13.85
CA SER A 150 5.47 5.77 -13.00
C SER A 150 5.87 7.00 -13.79
N LEU A 151 5.54 8.18 -13.26
CA LEU A 151 6.00 9.48 -13.77
C LEU A 151 7.43 9.84 -13.30
N ALA A 152 8.13 8.92 -12.63
CA ALA A 152 9.51 9.12 -12.22
C ALA A 152 10.48 8.99 -13.41
N PRO A 153 11.54 9.82 -13.46
CA PRO A 153 12.55 9.77 -14.51
C PRO A 153 13.41 8.50 -14.41
#